data_AF-A0A2H6JCW7-F1
#
_entry.id   AF-A0A2H6JCW7-F1
#
_cell.length_a   1.000
_cell.length_b   1.000
_cell.length_c   1.000
_cell.angle_alpha   90.00
_cell.angle_beta   90.00
_cell.angle_gamma   90.00
#
_symmetry.space_group_name_H-M   'P 1'
#
loop_
_entity.id
_entity.type
_entity.pdbx_description
1 polymer ?
#
loop_
_entity_poly.entity_id
_entity_poly.type
_entity_poly.pdbx_seq_one_letter_code
_entity_poly.pdbx_strand_id
1 'polypeptide(L)' 'MSYDHFPWFRDVVVGKILNVEEPTPGHYYRPDPDVDLTEGIISHPERFPLSDQFGV' A
#
# COMPACT_ATOMS: atom_id res chain seq x y z
N MET A 1 0.49 12.35 -7.18
CA MET A 1 1.25 11.23 -6.59
C MET A 1 1.70 10.33 -7.72
N SER A 2 2.97 9.89 -7.76
CA SER A 2 3.43 8.95 -8.80
C SER A 2 3.11 7.52 -8.40
N TYR A 3 2.78 6.68 -9.38
CA TYR A 3 2.59 5.24 -9.19
C TYR A 3 3.90 4.54 -8.80
N ASP A 4 5.04 5.09 -9.21
CA ASP A 4 6.37 4.54 -8.89
C ASP A 4 6.68 4.54 -7.38
N HIS A 5 5.92 5.31 -6.59
CA HIS A 5 6.02 5.31 -5.14
C HIS A 5 5.31 4.12 -4.47
N PHE A 6 4.57 3.30 -5.24
CA PHE A 6 3.79 2.19 -4.72
C PHE A 6 4.01 0.92 -5.57
N PRO A 7 5.25 0.40 -5.62
CA PRO A 7 5.62 -0.70 -6.50
C PRO A 7 4.81 -1.98 -6.24
N TRP A 8 4.32 -2.19 -5.01
CA TRP A 8 3.51 -3.35 -4.63
C TRP A 8 2.17 -3.44 -5.35
N PHE A 9 1.70 -2.36 -5.99
CA PHE A 9 0.49 -2.40 -6.81
C PHE A 9 0.75 -2.84 -8.25
N ARG A 10 2.01 -2.90 -8.71
CA ARG A 10 2.39 -3.06 -10.12
C ARG A 10 1.65 -4.21 -10.82
N ASP A 11 1.51 -5.34 -10.16
CA ASP A 11 0.91 -6.57 -10.72
C ASP A 11 -0.46 -6.90 -10.09
N VAL A 12 -1.05 -5.95 -9.35
CA VAL A 12 -2.31 -6.15 -8.64
C VAL A 12 -3.48 -5.75 -9.53
N VAL A 13 -4.47 -6.65 -9.66
CA VAL A 13 -5.74 -6.33 -10.33
C VAL A 13 -6.41 -5.16 -9.61
N VAL A 14 -6.83 -4.13 -10.34
CA VAL A 14 -7.46 -2.92 -9.77
C VAL A 14 -8.60 -3.23 -8.80
N GLY A 15 -9.40 -4.26 -9.08
CA GLY A 15 -10.48 -4.70 -8.19
C GLY A 15 -10.00 -5.10 -6.78
N LYS A 16 -8.77 -5.59 -6.63
CA LYS A 16 -8.15 -5.89 -5.33
C LYS A 16 -7.66 -4.63 -4.62
N ILE A 17 -7.17 -3.63 -5.37
CA ILE A 17 -6.75 -2.33 -4.81
C ILE A 17 -7.92 -1.61 -4.15
N LEU A 18 -9.14 -1.77 -4.67
CA LEU A 18 -10.34 -1.10 -4.16
C LEU A 18 -10.94 -1.74 -2.90
N ASN A 19 -10.48 -2.93 -2.50
CA ASN A 19 -10.98 -3.63 -1.32
C ASN A 19 -10.26 -3.17 -0.05
N VAL A 20 -10.39 -1.88 0.28
CA VAL A 20 -9.78 -1.27 1.47
C VAL A 20 -10.77 -1.30 2.63
N GLU A 21 -10.32 -1.81 3.77
CA GLU A 21 -11.06 -1.75 5.04
C GLU A 21 -10.38 -0.76 5.99
N GLU A 22 -11.16 -0.08 6.84
CA GLU A 22 -10.64 0.81 7.90
C GLU A 22 -11.08 0.29 9.27
N PRO A 23 -10.39 -0.72 9.84
CA PRO A 23 -10.78 -1.29 11.13
C PRO A 23 -10.62 -0.31 12.29
N THR A 24 -9.72 0.67 12.16
CA THR A 24 -9.44 1.72 13.15
C THR A 24 -9.17 3.02 12.39
N PRO A 25 -9.62 4.20 12.88
CA PRO A 25 -9.42 5.46 12.18
C PRO A 25 -7.95 5.70 11.78
N GLY A 26 -7.70 5.88 10.48
CA GLY A 26 -6.37 6.09 9.92
C GLY A 26 -5.54 4.83 9.65
N HIS A 27 -6.10 3.64 9.91
CA HIS A 27 -5.47 2.34 9.64
C HIS A 27 -6.22 1.63 8.52
N TYR A 28 -5.62 1.60 7.34
CA TYR A 28 -6.22 1.02 6.14
C TYR A 28 -5.62 -0.36 5.88
N TYR A 29 -6.44 -1.39 6.00
CA TYR A 29 -6.06 -2.77 5.71
C TYR A 29 -6.51 -3.17 4.30
N ARG A 30 -5.62 -3.82 3.56
CA ARG A 30 -5.94 -4.49 2.30
C ARG A 30 -5.64 -5.98 2.44
N PRO A 31 -6.62 -6.86 2.23
CA PRO A 31 -6.38 -8.29 2.27
C PRO A 31 -5.56 -8.80 1.07
N ASP A 32 -5.49 -8.04 -0.03
CA ASP A 32 -4.64 -8.32 -1.18
C ASP A 32 -4.29 -7.03 -1.95
N PRO A 33 -3.01 -6.79 -2.31
CA PRO A 33 -1.82 -7.46 -1.78
C PRO A 33 -1.69 -7.16 -0.28
N ASP A 34 -1.01 -8.07 0.44
CA ASP A 34 -0.72 -7.98 1.88
C ASP A 34 0.25 -6.82 2.18
N VAL A 35 -0.27 -5.59 2.05
CA VAL A 35 0.48 -4.33 2.18
C VAL A 35 -0.27 -3.44 3.16
N ASP A 36 0.32 -3.24 4.33
CA ASP A 36 -0.17 -2.27 5.31
C ASP A 36 0.12 -0.84 4.85
N LEU A 37 -0.90 0.01 4.87
CA LEU A 37 -0.77 1.42 4.52
C LEU A 37 -1.33 2.31 5.62
N THR A 38 -0.64 3.42 5.84
CA THR A 38 -1.06 4.47 6.76
C THR A 38 -1.15 5.80 6.00
N GLU A 39 -1.90 6.75 6.54
CA GLU A 39 -1.96 8.12 6.02
C GLU A 39 -0.56 8.74 5.87
N GLY A 40 0.35 8.44 6.81
CA GLY A 40 1.73 8.89 6.76
C GLY A 40 2.48 8.42 5.52
N ILE A 41 2.32 7.14 5.14
CA ILE A 41 2.94 6.56 3.94
C ILE A 41 2.37 7.18 2.67
N ILE A 42 1.04 7.34 2.60
CA ILE A 42 0.37 7.94 1.44
C ILE A 42 0.79 9.40 1.25
N SER A 43 0.90 10.15 2.36
CA SER A 43 1.19 11.58 2.33
C SER A 43 2.68 11.91 2.14
N HIS A 44 3.58 11.02 2.59
CA HIS A 44 5.03 11.22 2.56
C HIS A 44 5.78 9.94 2.16
N PRO A 45 5.54 9.41 0.95
CA PRO A 45 6.12 8.13 0.52
C PRO A 45 7.66 8.13 0.53
N GLU A 46 8.29 9.29 0.34
CA GLU A 46 9.75 9.45 0.39
C GLU A 46 10.38 9.13 1.75
N ARG A 47 9.59 9.13 2.83
CA ARG A 47 10.05 8.80 4.19
C ARG A 47 10.11 7.30 4.46
N PHE A 48 9.53 6.49 3.58
CA PHE A 48 9.40 5.05 3.74
C PHE A 48 10.12 4.36 2.58
N PRO A 49 11.40 3.99 2.73
CA PRO A 49 12.16 3.38 1.64
C PRO A 49 11.47 2.09 1.17
N LEU A 50 11.05 2.12 -0.10
CA LEU A 50 10.24 1.10 -0.74
C LEU A 50 11.08 -0.15 -0.93
N SER A 51 10.91 -1.13 -0.03
CA SER A 51 11.53 -2.43 -0.16
C SER A 51 10.58 -3.33 -0.95
N ASP A 52 11.10 -4.02 -1.96
CA ASP A 52 10.41 -5.10 -2.68
C ASP A 52 10.32 -6.32 -1.74
N GLN A 53 9.63 -6.17 -0.60
CA GLN A 53 9.64 -7.17 0.46
C GLN A 53 8.60 -8.24 0.17
N PHE A 54 8.91 -9.12 -0.79
CA PHE A 54 8.62 -10.56 -0.71
C PHE A 54 9.75 -11.29 -1.43
N GLY A 55 10.89 -11.39 -0.75
CA GLY A 55 12.10 -12.02 -1.26
C GLY A 55 12.97 -12.64 -0.17
N VAL A 56 12.36 -13.22 0.87
CA VAL A 56 12.80 -14.39 1.66
C VAL A 56 11.70 -14.79 2.65
#